data_AF-A3JC91-F1
#
_entry.id   AF-A3JC91-F1
#
_cell.length_a   1.000
_cell.length_b   1.000
_cell.length_c   1.000
_cell.angle_alpha   90.00
_cell.angle_beta   90.00
_cell.angle_gamma   90.00
#
_symmetry.space_group_name_H-M   'P 1'
#
loop_
_entity.id
_entity.type
_entity.pdbx_description
1 polymer ?
#
loop_
_entity_poly.entity_id
_entity_poly.type
_entity_poly.pdbx_seq_one_letter_code
_entity_poly.pdbx_strand_id
1 'polypeptide(L)'
;MVSLVDKYLPDPYIFVIILTLVSFGAAMAFEGHGPMAVIEMWGDGFWSLLTFSMQMLLVLVTGFMLASTPFVRGILNRFAALASTPGQAIILVTFVALIASWINWGFGLVVGALFAKALARQVRVHYPLLIASAYSGFIVWHGGLAGSIPLVIATEGHFSQDIIGVIGSGETIFAFFNLAIIGALFIVVPLVNRLMLPKEEDSVYVDPAVLNDEPDTSISIKRPADHLENSRVLAWLIGFSGLAFIFQYFMDGGGLNLNIVNFMFLFMAVILHQTPKRLLDSLHEAVKGGSGIVFSFRSTPVLWA
;
A
#
# COMPACT_ATOMS: atom_id res chain seq x y z
N MET A 1 2.89 -27.04 6.90
CA MET A 1 2.08 -25.82 7.14
C MET A 1 1.61 -25.22 5.82
N VAL A 2 2.49 -24.95 4.85
CA VAL A 2 2.12 -24.39 3.52
C VAL A 2 1.07 -25.22 2.77
N SER A 3 1.23 -26.56 2.66
CA SER A 3 0.27 -27.44 1.97
C SER A 3 -1.10 -27.58 2.65
N LEU A 4 -1.19 -27.27 3.95
CA LEU A 4 -2.43 -27.29 4.71
C LEU A 4 -3.18 -25.97 4.54
N VAL A 5 -2.46 -24.84 4.61
CA VAL A 5 -3.03 -23.52 4.35
C VAL A 5 -3.55 -23.45 2.90
N ASP A 6 -2.75 -23.86 1.92
CA ASP A 6 -3.14 -23.85 0.51
C ASP A 6 -4.38 -24.71 0.22
N LYS A 7 -4.58 -25.81 0.97
CA LYS A 7 -5.72 -26.71 0.80
C LYS A 7 -7.02 -26.24 1.47
N TYR A 8 -6.92 -25.48 2.56
CA TYR A 8 -8.08 -25.19 3.43
C TYR A 8 -8.37 -23.70 3.62
N LEU A 9 -7.47 -22.80 3.23
CA LEU A 9 -7.68 -21.36 3.34
C LEU A 9 -8.53 -20.90 2.13
N PRO A 10 -9.81 -20.53 2.33
CA PRO A 10 -10.61 -20.03 1.23
C PRO A 10 -10.16 -18.62 0.83
N ASP A 11 -10.66 -18.15 -0.30
CA ASP A 11 -10.45 -16.77 -0.74
C ASP A 11 -10.93 -15.76 0.34
N PRO A 12 -10.23 -14.62 0.55
CA PRO A 12 -10.64 -13.58 1.50
C PRO A 12 -12.11 -13.18 1.42
N TYR A 13 -12.70 -13.16 0.23
CA TYR A 13 -14.12 -12.84 0.05
C TYR A 13 -15.06 -13.85 0.73
N ILE A 14 -14.68 -15.13 0.77
CA ILE A 14 -15.45 -16.17 1.45
C ILE A 14 -15.47 -15.94 2.95
N PHE A 15 -14.36 -15.49 3.54
CA PHE A 15 -14.33 -15.12 4.96
C PHE A 15 -15.30 -14.00 5.26
N VAL A 16 -15.38 -12.99 4.40
CA VAL A 16 -16.30 -11.86 4.54
C VAL A 16 -17.76 -12.33 4.50
N ILE A 17 -18.13 -13.24 3.58
CA ILE A 17 -19.46 -13.85 3.56
C ILE A 17 -19.76 -14.62 4.85
N ILE A 18 -18.83 -15.49 5.28
CA ILE A 18 -19.01 -16.30 6.49
C ILE A 18 -19.18 -15.39 7.71
N LEU A 19 -18.35 -14.36 7.85
CA LEU A 19 -18.44 -13.40 8.96
C LEU A 19 -19.78 -12.66 8.94
N THR A 20 -20.28 -12.27 7.78
CA THR A 20 -21.61 -11.67 7.66
C THR A 20 -22.71 -12.62 8.10
N LEU A 21 -22.68 -13.89 7.68
CA LEU A 21 -23.66 -14.89 8.10
C LEU A 21 -23.57 -15.21 9.60
N VAL A 22 -22.36 -15.26 10.15
CA VAL A 22 -22.13 -15.42 11.60
C VAL A 22 -22.69 -14.22 12.35
N SER A 23 -22.48 -13.00 11.86
CA SER A 23 -23.01 -11.77 12.45
C SER A 23 -24.54 -11.75 12.43
N PHE A 24 -25.16 -12.21 11.33
CA PHE A 24 -26.61 -12.39 11.24
C PHE A 24 -27.10 -13.36 12.31
N GLY A 25 -26.45 -14.52 12.44
CA GLY A 25 -26.78 -15.51 13.46
C GLY A 25 -26.64 -14.96 14.87
N ALA A 26 -25.57 -14.21 15.15
CA ALA A 26 -25.33 -13.58 16.45
C ALA A 26 -26.38 -12.53 16.79
N ALA A 27 -26.74 -11.65 15.85
CA ALA A 27 -27.79 -10.64 16.05
C ALA A 27 -29.16 -11.28 16.36
N MET A 28 -29.49 -12.41 15.73
CA MET A 28 -30.73 -13.13 16.03
C MET A 28 -30.66 -13.86 17.38
N ALA A 29 -29.53 -14.51 17.69
CA ALA A 29 -29.41 -15.37 18.87
C ALA A 29 -29.20 -14.60 20.18
N PHE A 30 -28.45 -13.50 20.14
CA PHE A 30 -28.02 -12.77 21.34
C PHE A 30 -28.74 -11.42 21.52
N GLU A 31 -28.99 -10.69 20.42
CA GLU A 31 -29.72 -9.41 20.47
C GLU A 31 -31.24 -9.56 20.28
N GLY A 32 -31.69 -10.77 19.91
CA GLY A 32 -33.12 -11.08 19.76
C GLY A 32 -33.78 -10.44 18.53
N HIS A 33 -33.00 -9.97 17.56
CA HIS A 33 -33.55 -9.39 16.32
C HIS A 33 -34.23 -10.46 15.44
N GLY A 34 -35.35 -10.10 14.81
CA GLY A 34 -36.01 -10.97 13.83
C GLY A 34 -35.25 -11.04 12.50
N PRO A 35 -35.41 -12.09 11.69
CA PRO A 35 -34.65 -12.27 10.44
C PRO A 35 -34.73 -11.10 9.47
N MET A 36 -35.92 -10.50 9.32
CA MET A 36 -36.10 -9.36 8.41
C MET A 36 -35.41 -8.09 8.93
N ALA A 37 -35.45 -7.86 10.25
CA ALA A 37 -34.77 -6.72 10.86
C ALA A 37 -33.25 -6.78 10.63
N VAL A 38 -32.65 -7.98 10.75
CA VAL A 38 -31.21 -8.16 10.47
C VAL A 38 -30.88 -7.94 8.99
N ILE A 39 -31.77 -8.34 8.07
CA ILE A 39 -31.61 -8.06 6.64
C ILE A 39 -31.68 -6.55 6.37
N GLU A 40 -32.62 -5.84 6.99
CA GLU A 40 -32.76 -4.39 6.89
C GLU A 40 -31.50 -3.68 7.41
N MET A 41 -31.01 -4.05 8.61
CA MET A 41 -29.75 -3.53 9.17
C MET A 41 -28.55 -3.72 8.23
N TRP A 42 -28.44 -4.92 7.62
CA TRP A 42 -27.38 -5.19 6.64
C TRP A 42 -27.51 -4.33 5.39
N GLY A 43 -28.72 -4.19 4.86
CA GLY A 43 -29.00 -3.38 3.66
C GLY A 43 -28.73 -1.90 3.88
N ASP A 44 -29.20 -1.35 5.00
CA ASP A 44 -29.02 0.07 5.37
C ASP A 44 -27.55 0.38 5.64
N GLY A 45 -26.84 -0.54 6.28
CA GLY A 45 -25.42 -0.39 6.59
C GLY A 45 -24.49 -0.52 5.38
N PHE A 46 -24.95 -1.06 4.23
CA PHE A 46 -24.10 -1.40 3.08
C PHE A 46 -23.24 -0.23 2.56
N TRP A 47 -23.79 0.99 2.59
CA TRP A 47 -23.13 2.18 2.05
C TRP A 47 -22.28 2.95 3.07
N SER A 48 -22.31 2.56 4.35
CA SER A 48 -21.66 3.27 5.45
C SER A 48 -20.14 3.42 5.29
N LEU A 49 -19.49 2.44 4.66
CA LEU A 49 -18.03 2.40 4.50
C LEU A 49 -17.57 2.78 3.09
N LEU A 50 -18.41 3.41 2.26
CA LEU A 50 -18.05 3.75 0.88
C LEU A 50 -16.82 4.69 0.82
N THR A 51 -16.84 5.76 1.61
CA THR A 51 -15.72 6.72 1.69
C THR A 51 -14.45 6.02 2.16
N PHE A 52 -14.53 5.23 3.23
CA PHE A 52 -13.39 4.49 3.76
C PHE A 52 -12.82 3.50 2.75
N SER A 53 -13.67 2.75 2.07
CA SER A 53 -13.27 1.80 1.02
C SER A 53 -12.53 2.50 -0.12
N MET A 54 -13.02 3.66 -0.56
CA MET A 54 -12.38 4.45 -1.61
C MET A 54 -11.03 5.02 -1.14
N GLN A 55 -10.95 5.50 0.09
CA GLN A 55 -9.69 5.96 0.68
C GLN A 55 -8.65 4.82 0.71
N MET A 56 -9.05 3.61 1.11
CA MET A 56 -8.17 2.44 1.14
C MET A 56 -7.72 2.00 -0.26
N LEU A 57 -8.61 2.05 -1.24
CA LEU A 57 -8.27 1.82 -2.64
C LEU A 57 -7.25 2.86 -3.14
N LEU A 58 -7.45 4.13 -2.80
CA LEU A 58 -6.51 5.20 -3.17
C LEU A 58 -5.14 5.00 -2.53
N VAL A 59 -5.03 4.53 -1.28
CA VAL A 59 -3.73 4.26 -0.65
C VAL A 59 -2.93 3.27 -1.49
N LEU A 60 -3.55 2.16 -1.90
CA LEU A 60 -2.92 1.15 -2.72
C LEU A 60 -2.58 1.68 -4.12
N VAL A 61 -3.57 2.26 -4.80
CA VAL A 61 -3.45 2.67 -6.21
C VAL A 61 -2.43 3.79 -6.37
N THR A 62 -2.52 4.83 -5.55
CA THR A 62 -1.59 5.97 -5.62
C THR A 62 -0.19 5.57 -5.17
N GLY A 63 -0.08 4.69 -4.17
CA GLY A 63 1.18 4.06 -3.76
C GLY A 63 1.86 3.29 -4.90
N PHE A 64 1.10 2.45 -5.60
CA PHE A 64 1.58 1.72 -6.78
C PHE A 64 2.03 2.67 -7.89
N MET A 65 1.20 3.67 -8.20
CA MET A 65 1.47 4.62 -9.28
C MET A 65 2.76 5.40 -9.02
N LEU A 66 2.96 5.88 -7.78
CA LEU A 66 4.17 6.60 -7.40
C LEU A 66 5.42 5.70 -7.46
N ALA A 67 5.33 4.48 -6.94
CA ALA A 67 6.41 3.49 -6.95
C ALA A 67 6.86 3.12 -8.38
N SER A 68 5.92 3.13 -9.32
CA SER A 68 6.16 2.73 -10.71
C SER A 68 6.80 3.83 -11.57
N THR A 69 6.98 5.04 -11.04
CA THR A 69 7.55 6.17 -11.79
C THR A 69 9.01 5.92 -12.20
N PRO A 70 9.47 6.47 -13.34
CA PRO A 70 10.88 6.36 -13.75
C PRO A 70 11.85 6.94 -12.71
N PHE A 71 11.42 7.97 -11.98
CA PHE A 71 12.20 8.60 -10.92
C PHE A 71 12.49 7.61 -9.77
N VAL A 72 11.45 6.96 -9.23
CA VAL A 72 11.62 5.98 -8.13
C VAL A 72 12.45 4.79 -8.61
N ARG A 73 12.15 4.23 -9.78
CA ARG A 73 12.95 3.13 -10.38
C ARG A 73 14.43 3.50 -10.51
N GLY A 74 14.73 4.72 -10.93
CA GLY A 74 16.09 5.23 -11.02
C GLY A 74 16.80 5.28 -9.66
N ILE A 75 16.11 5.72 -8.60
CA ILE A 75 16.65 5.71 -7.22
C ILE A 75 16.93 4.28 -6.76
N LEU A 76 15.99 3.36 -6.98
CA LEU A 76 16.14 1.96 -6.59
C LEU A 76 17.32 1.29 -7.31
N ASN A 77 17.51 1.54 -8.61
CA ASN A 77 18.67 1.05 -9.34
C ASN A 77 20.01 1.58 -8.78
N ARG A 78 20.05 2.86 -8.37
CA ARG A 78 21.25 3.46 -7.75
C ARG A 78 21.54 2.86 -6.38
N PHE A 79 20.51 2.65 -5.56
CA PHE A 79 20.67 2.00 -4.26
C PHE A 79 21.08 0.53 -4.40
N ALA A 80 20.62 -0.16 -5.43
CA ALA A 80 21.00 -1.56 -5.66
C ALA A 80 22.51 -1.71 -5.88
N ALA A 81 23.15 -0.70 -6.47
CA ALA A 81 24.60 -0.66 -6.66
C ALA A 81 25.42 -0.53 -5.36
N LEU A 82 24.78 -0.22 -4.22
CA LEU A 82 25.44 -0.18 -2.90
C LEU A 82 25.68 -1.57 -2.30
N ALA A 83 24.97 -2.60 -2.79
CA ALA A 83 25.13 -3.96 -2.32
C ALA A 83 26.15 -4.71 -3.19
N SER A 84 27.13 -5.35 -2.56
CA SER A 84 28.13 -6.17 -3.25
C SER A 84 28.13 -7.63 -2.77
N THR A 85 27.37 -7.94 -1.71
CA THR A 85 27.29 -9.29 -1.13
C THR A 85 25.83 -9.69 -0.89
N PRO A 86 25.51 -11.00 -0.87
CA PRO A 86 24.15 -11.48 -0.61
C PRO A 86 23.58 -10.93 0.71
N GLY A 87 24.38 -10.94 1.79
CA GLY A 87 23.95 -10.41 3.08
C GLY A 87 23.71 -8.90 3.11
N GLN A 88 24.42 -8.12 2.28
CA GLN A 88 24.13 -6.69 2.10
C GLN A 88 22.83 -6.50 1.29
N ALA A 89 22.61 -7.28 0.24
CA ALA A 89 21.37 -7.23 -0.54
C ALA A 89 20.14 -7.53 0.34
N ILE A 90 20.22 -8.54 1.22
CA ILE A 90 19.13 -8.86 2.16
C ILE A 90 18.86 -7.70 3.14
N ILE A 91 19.89 -7.15 3.78
CA ILE A 91 19.71 -6.01 4.70
C ILE A 91 19.10 -4.82 3.95
N LEU A 92 19.67 -4.48 2.80
CA LEU A 92 19.30 -3.28 2.06
C LEU A 92 17.87 -3.38 1.53
N VAL A 93 17.47 -4.52 0.97
CA VAL A 93 16.09 -4.72 0.50
C VAL A 93 15.10 -4.63 1.65
N THR A 94 15.42 -5.24 2.79
CA THR A 94 14.55 -5.22 3.97
C THR A 94 14.39 -3.79 4.48
N PHE A 95 15.50 -3.06 4.61
CA PHE A 95 15.50 -1.68 5.12
C PHE A 95 14.72 -0.73 4.20
N VAL A 96 14.93 -0.81 2.89
CA VAL A 96 14.18 0.01 1.91
C VAL A 96 12.71 -0.36 1.90
N ALA A 97 12.36 -1.65 2.00
CA ALA A 97 10.97 -2.08 2.08
C ALA A 97 10.29 -1.59 3.37
N LEU A 98 10.96 -1.65 4.52
CA LEU A 98 10.47 -1.10 5.79
C LEU A 98 10.20 0.40 5.68
N ILE A 99 11.14 1.18 5.14
CA ILE A 99 10.94 2.63 4.91
C ILE A 99 9.73 2.85 4.01
N ALA A 100 9.68 2.17 2.87
CA ALA A 100 8.64 2.37 1.89
C ALA A 100 7.25 2.00 2.46
N SER A 101 7.13 0.86 3.15
CA SER A 101 5.90 0.42 3.82
C SER A 101 5.52 1.30 5.01
N TRP A 102 6.49 1.85 5.74
CA TRP A 102 6.24 2.81 6.82
C TRP A 102 5.69 4.13 6.28
N ILE A 103 6.17 4.61 5.13
CA ILE A 103 5.63 5.82 4.50
C ILE A 103 4.23 5.54 3.93
N ASN A 104 4.09 4.50 3.12
CA ASN A 104 2.82 4.08 2.54
C ASN A 104 2.85 2.60 2.21
N TRP A 105 1.89 1.84 2.73
CA TRP A 105 1.90 0.40 2.61
C TRP A 105 1.67 -0.09 1.17
N GLY A 106 0.85 0.61 0.38
CA GLY A 106 0.66 0.35 -1.05
C GLY A 106 1.93 0.62 -1.86
N PHE A 107 2.64 1.70 -1.53
CA PHE A 107 3.95 2.02 -2.11
C PHE A 107 5.01 0.98 -1.74
N GLY A 108 5.07 0.58 -0.46
CA GLY A 108 6.03 -0.39 0.06
C GLY A 108 5.94 -1.76 -0.60
N LEU A 109 4.73 -2.27 -0.86
CA LEU A 109 4.52 -3.53 -1.57
C LEU A 109 5.17 -3.52 -2.96
N VAL A 110 5.04 -2.42 -3.70
CA VAL A 110 5.58 -2.29 -5.06
C VAL A 110 7.07 -2.00 -5.04
N VAL A 111 7.52 -1.09 -4.19
CA VAL A 111 8.94 -0.74 -4.04
C VAL A 111 9.75 -1.96 -3.61
N GLY A 112 9.27 -2.76 -2.66
CA GLY A 112 9.96 -3.98 -2.23
C GLY A 112 10.22 -4.93 -3.39
N ALA A 113 9.19 -5.20 -4.20
CA ALA A 113 9.32 -6.08 -5.37
C ALA A 113 10.26 -5.50 -6.44
N LEU A 114 10.10 -4.22 -6.80
CA LEU A 114 10.96 -3.55 -7.79
C LEU A 114 12.42 -3.53 -7.34
N PHE A 115 12.66 -3.28 -6.05
CA PHE A 115 14.00 -3.20 -5.50
C PHE A 115 14.67 -4.56 -5.37
N ALA A 116 13.93 -5.60 -4.99
CA ALA A 116 14.41 -6.97 -5.01
C ALA A 116 14.85 -7.38 -6.43
N LYS A 117 14.06 -7.08 -7.46
CA LYS A 117 14.47 -7.30 -8.87
C LYS A 117 15.72 -6.51 -9.24
N ALA A 118 15.83 -5.25 -8.80
CA ALA A 118 17.03 -4.44 -9.05
C ALA A 118 18.29 -5.03 -8.38
N LEU A 119 18.18 -5.51 -7.14
CA LEU A 119 19.28 -6.16 -6.42
C LEU A 119 19.67 -7.50 -7.03
N ALA A 120 18.69 -8.33 -7.42
CA ALA A 120 18.96 -9.64 -8.02
C ALA A 120 19.68 -9.54 -9.38
N ARG A 121 19.57 -8.41 -10.09
CA ARG A 121 20.37 -8.13 -11.30
C ARG A 121 21.82 -7.76 -10.99
N GLN A 122 22.11 -7.25 -9.80
CA GLN A 122 23.44 -6.76 -9.41
C GLN A 122 24.22 -7.78 -8.58
N VAL A 123 23.52 -8.52 -7.71
CA VAL A 123 24.11 -9.43 -6.75
C VAL A 123 23.47 -10.80 -6.90
N ARG A 124 24.32 -11.83 -7.04
CA ARG A 124 23.88 -13.23 -6.99
C ARG A 124 23.48 -13.58 -5.55
N VAL A 125 22.19 -13.60 -5.27
CA VAL A 125 21.61 -13.84 -3.93
C VAL A 125 20.45 -14.84 -4.02
N HIS A 126 20.23 -15.64 -2.96
CA HIS A 126 19.10 -16.56 -2.89
C HIS A 126 17.78 -15.79 -3.07
N TYR A 127 17.20 -15.90 -4.26
CA TYR A 127 16.12 -15.03 -4.74
C TYR A 127 14.82 -15.17 -3.93
N PRO A 128 14.39 -16.38 -3.52
CA PRO A 128 13.20 -16.51 -2.66
C PRO A 128 13.31 -15.74 -1.34
N LEU A 129 14.47 -15.77 -0.69
CA LEU A 129 14.72 -15.02 0.55
C LEU A 129 14.79 -13.52 0.28
N LEU A 130 15.36 -13.09 -0.84
CA LEU A 130 15.36 -11.67 -1.22
C LEU A 130 13.93 -11.13 -1.37
N ILE A 131 13.05 -11.89 -2.02
CA ILE A 131 11.63 -11.56 -2.16
C ILE A 131 10.91 -11.61 -0.80
N ALA A 132 11.14 -12.64 0.00
CA ALA A 132 10.58 -12.73 1.36
C ALA A 132 11.04 -11.56 2.24
N SER A 133 12.30 -11.15 2.11
CA SER A 133 12.88 -10.01 2.84
C SER A 133 12.23 -8.70 2.42
N ALA A 134 12.00 -8.50 1.12
CA ALA A 134 11.25 -7.36 0.63
C ALA A 134 9.80 -7.35 1.16
N TYR A 135 9.11 -8.49 1.14
CA TYR A 135 7.75 -8.60 1.65
C TYR A 135 7.66 -8.39 3.17
N SER A 136 8.66 -8.86 3.93
CA SER A 136 8.72 -8.70 5.39
C SER A 136 8.73 -7.23 5.83
N GLY A 137 9.18 -6.31 4.96
CA GLY A 137 9.12 -4.88 5.21
C GLY A 137 7.69 -4.37 5.43
N PHE A 138 6.69 -5.08 4.94
CA PHE A 138 5.29 -4.75 5.17
C PHE A 138 4.91 -4.80 6.66
N ILE A 139 5.67 -5.47 7.53
CA ILE A 139 5.31 -5.64 8.95
C ILE A 139 5.10 -4.33 9.73
N VAL A 140 5.74 -3.23 9.32
CA VAL A 140 5.62 -1.92 9.99
C VAL A 140 4.45 -1.07 9.48
N TRP A 141 3.70 -1.56 8.48
CA TRP A 141 2.73 -0.76 7.73
C TRP A 141 1.70 -0.03 8.61
N HIS A 142 1.20 -0.70 9.64
CA HIS A 142 0.10 -0.18 10.44
C HIS A 142 0.54 0.88 11.46
N GLY A 143 1.80 0.81 11.91
CA GLY A 143 2.42 1.85 12.73
C GLY A 143 2.99 3.00 11.90
N GLY A 144 2.88 2.92 10.58
CA GLY A 144 3.44 3.89 9.64
C GLY A 144 2.60 5.15 9.43
N LEU A 145 3.14 6.06 8.63
CA LEU A 145 2.51 7.32 8.23
C LEU A 145 1.21 7.11 7.45
N ALA A 146 1.01 5.93 6.84
CA ALA A 146 -0.22 5.52 6.15
C ALA A 146 -1.00 4.43 6.91
N GLY A 147 -0.85 4.36 8.24
CA GLY A 147 -1.60 3.41 9.07
C GLY A 147 -3.10 3.64 8.97
N SER A 148 -3.84 2.66 8.48
CA SER A 148 -5.27 2.84 8.16
C SER A 148 -6.11 3.26 9.35
N ILE A 149 -6.04 2.55 10.47
CA ILE A 149 -6.86 2.90 11.65
C ILE A 149 -6.40 4.21 12.28
N PRO A 150 -5.09 4.42 12.58
CA PRO A 150 -4.62 5.70 13.11
C PRO A 150 -5.00 6.92 12.28
N LEU A 151 -4.98 6.82 10.94
CA LEU A 151 -5.38 7.93 10.09
C LEU A 151 -6.90 8.09 9.96
N VAL A 152 -7.67 6.99 10.00
CA VAL A 152 -9.14 7.07 10.00
C VAL A 152 -9.63 7.79 11.24
N ILE A 153 -9.16 7.41 12.43
CA ILE A 153 -9.60 8.03 13.70
C ILE A 153 -9.07 9.46 13.87
N ALA A 154 -8.04 9.85 13.09
CA ALA A 154 -7.58 11.24 12.98
C ALA A 154 -8.38 12.06 11.95
N THR A 155 -9.34 11.46 11.24
CA THR A 155 -10.15 12.12 10.21
C THR A 155 -11.55 12.42 10.75
N GLU A 156 -11.96 13.69 10.75
CA GLU A 156 -13.32 14.08 11.12
C GLU A 156 -14.39 13.35 10.27
N GLY A 157 -15.49 12.97 10.90
CA GLY A 157 -16.61 12.25 10.29
C GLY A 157 -16.38 10.74 10.14
N HIS A 158 -15.37 10.16 10.80
CA HIS A 158 -15.18 8.70 10.80
C HIS A 158 -16.30 7.96 11.56
N PHE A 159 -16.53 6.71 11.19
CA PHE A 159 -17.69 5.90 11.64
C PHE A 159 -17.79 5.64 13.15
N SER A 160 -16.73 5.93 13.93
CA SER A 160 -16.71 5.74 15.39
C SER A 160 -16.55 7.04 16.15
N GLN A 161 -16.64 8.19 15.49
CA GLN A 161 -16.34 9.48 16.12
C GLN A 161 -17.23 9.75 17.35
N ASP A 162 -18.50 9.33 17.32
CA ASP A 162 -19.43 9.54 18.44
C ASP A 162 -19.09 8.69 19.68
N ILE A 163 -18.27 7.64 19.53
CA ILE A 163 -17.88 6.74 20.60
C ILE A 163 -16.51 7.14 21.16
N ILE A 164 -15.55 7.43 20.28
CA ILE A 164 -14.14 7.61 20.68
C ILE A 164 -13.61 9.03 20.47
N GLY A 165 -14.38 9.92 19.84
CA GLY A 165 -13.90 11.23 19.38
C GLY A 165 -12.89 11.12 18.25
N VAL A 166 -12.30 12.26 17.87
CA VAL A 166 -11.18 12.31 16.91
C VAL A 166 -9.88 12.19 17.69
N ILE A 167 -9.05 11.20 17.32
CA ILE A 167 -7.75 10.94 17.95
C ILE A 167 -6.65 11.29 16.96
N GLY A 168 -5.82 12.28 17.30
CA GLY A 168 -4.80 12.80 16.40
C GLY A 168 -3.65 11.82 16.15
N SER A 169 -2.93 12.04 15.04
CA SER A 169 -1.72 11.26 14.71
C SER A 169 -0.60 11.41 15.76
N GLY A 170 -0.61 12.50 16.53
CA GLY A 170 0.31 12.72 17.67
C GLY A 170 0.20 11.67 18.77
N GLU A 171 -1.02 11.18 19.03
CA GLU A 171 -1.31 10.21 20.08
C GLU A 171 -1.20 8.76 19.61
N THR A 172 -1.00 8.57 18.29
CA THR A 172 -1.02 7.24 17.65
C THR A 172 0.28 7.00 16.89
N ILE A 173 0.39 7.50 15.66
CA ILE A 173 1.56 7.30 14.77
C ILE A 173 2.83 7.87 15.41
N PHE A 174 2.75 9.06 15.98
CA PHE A 174 3.90 9.73 16.59
C PHE A 174 4.04 9.49 18.09
N ALA A 175 3.23 8.60 18.66
CA ALA A 175 3.37 8.21 20.05
C ALA A 175 4.69 7.45 20.28
N PHE A 176 5.33 7.72 21.41
CA PHE A 176 6.64 7.15 21.74
C PHE A 176 6.67 5.62 21.65
N PHE A 177 5.66 4.93 22.18
CA PHE A 177 5.61 3.47 22.16
C PHE A 177 5.57 2.90 20.74
N ASN A 178 4.84 3.55 19.82
CA ASN A 178 4.77 3.14 18.42
C ASN A 178 6.12 3.34 17.73
N LEU A 179 6.72 4.52 17.89
CA LEU A 179 8.03 4.83 17.33
C LEU A 179 9.13 3.91 17.88
N ALA A 180 9.06 3.53 19.16
CA ALA A 180 9.99 2.58 19.77
C ALA A 180 9.87 1.17 19.15
N ILE A 181 8.64 0.67 18.95
CA ILE A 181 8.39 -0.63 18.29
C ILE A 181 8.92 -0.60 16.85
N ILE A 182 8.63 0.46 16.11
CA ILE A 182 9.10 0.61 14.73
C ILE A 182 10.61 0.67 14.67
N GLY A 183 11.24 1.48 15.53
CA GLY A 183 12.70 1.53 15.66
C GLY A 183 13.32 0.17 15.94
N ALA A 184 12.71 -0.63 16.82
CA ALA A 184 13.15 -2.00 17.08
C ALA A 184 13.00 -2.90 15.84
N LEU A 185 11.89 -2.83 15.11
CA LEU A 185 11.66 -3.62 13.89
C LEU A 185 12.64 -3.25 12.77
N PHE A 186 13.04 -1.98 12.67
CA PHE A 186 14.08 -1.52 11.74
C PHE A 186 15.47 -2.12 11.99
N ILE A 187 15.70 -2.66 13.19
CA ILE A 187 16.92 -3.36 13.55
C ILE A 187 16.72 -4.87 13.44
N VAL A 188 15.66 -5.40 14.08
CA VAL A 188 15.43 -6.84 14.21
C VAL A 188 15.17 -7.49 12.85
N VAL A 189 14.30 -6.92 12.01
CA VAL A 189 13.86 -7.58 10.78
C VAL A 189 15.01 -7.74 9.77
N PRO A 190 15.83 -6.71 9.46
CA PRO A 190 16.98 -6.88 8.57
C PRO A 190 18.01 -7.89 9.10
N LEU A 191 18.23 -7.92 10.42
CA LEU A 191 19.15 -8.89 11.04
C LEU A 191 18.62 -10.31 10.93
N VAL A 192 17.36 -10.54 11.27
CA VAL A 192 16.73 -11.87 11.17
C VAL A 192 16.75 -12.36 9.72
N ASN A 193 16.35 -11.53 8.76
CA ASN A 193 16.38 -11.90 7.34
C ASN A 193 17.81 -12.25 6.88
N ARG A 194 18.81 -11.49 7.32
CA ARG A 194 20.22 -11.80 7.01
C ARG A 194 20.66 -13.13 7.61
N LEU A 195 20.26 -13.43 8.84
CA LEU A 195 20.59 -14.69 9.51
C LEU A 195 19.92 -15.90 8.87
N MET A 196 18.82 -15.68 8.13
CA MET A 196 18.13 -16.71 7.34
C MET A 196 18.79 -16.98 5.99
N LEU A 197 19.88 -16.29 5.64
CA LEU A 197 20.60 -16.52 4.38
C LEU A 197 21.11 -17.97 4.34
N PRO A 198 20.67 -18.79 3.35
CA PRO A 198 21.11 -20.16 3.25
C PRO A 198 22.58 -20.22 2.79
N LYS A 199 23.16 -21.43 2.89
CA LYS A 199 24.48 -21.70 2.31
C LYS A 199 24.40 -21.63 0.77
N GLU A 200 25.56 -21.48 0.13
CA GLU A 200 25.67 -21.41 -1.33
C GLU A 200 25.08 -22.64 -2.03
N GLU A 201 25.24 -23.83 -1.43
CA GLU A 201 24.74 -25.11 -1.96
C GLU A 201 23.21 -25.21 -2.01
N ASP A 202 22.52 -24.52 -1.10
CA ASP A 202 21.06 -24.47 -1.02
C ASP A 202 20.48 -23.20 -1.69
N SER A 203 21.33 -22.42 -2.36
CA SER A 203 20.93 -21.13 -2.91
C SER A 203 20.25 -21.25 -4.28
N VAL A 204 19.05 -20.69 -4.38
CA VAL A 204 18.26 -20.65 -5.61
C VAL A 204 18.39 -19.26 -6.22
N TYR A 205 18.94 -19.20 -7.43
CA TYR A 205 19.19 -17.97 -8.16
C TYR A 205 18.17 -17.79 -9.27
N VAL A 206 17.88 -16.54 -9.60
CA VAL A 206 17.08 -16.17 -10.76
C VAL A 206 18.01 -15.69 -11.89
N ASP A 207 17.64 -15.98 -13.12
CA ASP A 207 18.32 -15.43 -14.29
C ASP A 207 18.06 -13.91 -14.39
N PRO A 208 19.09 -13.05 -14.38
CA PRO A 208 18.91 -11.61 -14.56
C PRO A 208 18.15 -11.22 -15.84
N ALA A 209 18.19 -12.05 -16.89
CA ALA A 209 17.52 -11.76 -18.16
C ALA A 209 15.99 -11.70 -18.03
N VAL A 210 15.39 -12.45 -17.10
CA VAL A 210 13.93 -12.46 -16.88
C VAL A 210 13.44 -11.33 -15.96
N LEU A 211 14.35 -10.48 -15.46
CA LEU A 211 14.05 -9.39 -14.52
C LEU A 211 13.95 -8.01 -15.19
N ASN A 212 14.10 -7.94 -16.52
CA ASN A 212 14.07 -6.68 -17.26
C ASN A 212 12.64 -6.27 -17.61
N ASP A 213 12.04 -5.46 -16.74
CA ASP A 213 10.76 -4.80 -16.96
C ASP A 213 10.98 -3.32 -17.32
N GLU A 214 11.68 -3.04 -18.43
CA GLU A 214 11.78 -1.66 -18.92
C GLU A 214 10.44 -1.21 -19.49
N PRO A 215 9.88 -0.09 -19.01
CA PRO A 215 8.62 0.42 -19.54
C PRO A 215 8.83 0.89 -20.98
N ASP A 216 7.88 0.56 -21.86
CA ASP A 216 7.84 1.09 -23.22
C ASP A 216 7.70 2.63 -23.16
N THR A 217 8.73 3.32 -23.65
CA THR A 217 8.77 4.79 -23.66
C THR A 217 8.35 5.39 -25.00
N SER A 218 7.93 4.56 -25.96
CA SER A 218 7.58 5.02 -27.30
C SER A 218 6.34 5.94 -27.26
N ILE A 219 6.51 7.16 -27.78
CA ILE A 219 5.43 8.14 -27.92
C ILE A 219 4.97 8.10 -29.37
N SER A 220 3.74 7.64 -29.61
CA SER A 220 3.11 7.66 -30.93
C SER A 220 2.10 8.81 -30.99
N ILE A 221 2.46 9.92 -31.62
CA ILE A 221 1.54 11.03 -31.91
C ILE A 221 0.90 10.79 -33.28
N LYS A 222 -0.38 10.43 -33.30
CA LYS A 222 -1.17 10.19 -34.52
C LYS A 222 -2.36 11.13 -34.64
N ARG A 223 -2.84 11.69 -33.52
CA ARG A 223 -4.03 12.54 -33.44
C ARG A 223 -3.73 13.83 -32.67
N PRO A 224 -4.46 14.93 -32.93
CA PRO A 224 -4.35 16.16 -32.14
C PRO A 224 -4.53 15.95 -30.63
N ALA A 225 -5.42 15.04 -30.22
CA ALA A 225 -5.64 14.69 -28.82
C ALA A 225 -4.38 14.12 -28.13
N ASP A 226 -3.51 13.44 -28.89
CA ASP A 226 -2.29 12.82 -28.35
C ASP A 226 -1.31 13.90 -27.83
N HIS A 227 -1.42 15.15 -28.29
CA HIS A 227 -0.65 16.27 -27.73
C HIS A 227 -1.08 16.61 -26.29
N LEU A 228 -2.38 16.58 -26.00
CA LEU A 228 -2.89 16.82 -24.64
C LEU A 228 -2.55 15.65 -23.73
N GLU A 229 -2.74 14.42 -24.21
CA GLU A 229 -2.42 13.19 -23.49
C GLU A 229 -0.92 13.09 -23.13
N ASN A 230 -0.03 13.68 -23.95
CA ASN A 230 1.41 13.72 -23.72
C ASN A 230 1.91 15.07 -23.18
N SER A 231 1.03 16.00 -22.80
CA SER A 231 1.42 17.33 -22.31
C SER A 231 1.96 17.27 -20.89
N ARG A 232 3.23 17.63 -20.72
CA ARG A 232 3.85 17.77 -19.40
C ARG A 232 3.33 18.96 -18.62
N VAL A 233 3.00 20.04 -19.34
CA VAL A 233 2.48 21.27 -18.74
C VAL A 233 1.15 21.00 -18.06
N LEU A 234 0.26 20.22 -18.67
CA LEU A 234 -1.03 19.88 -18.05
C LEU A 234 -0.85 19.06 -16.77
N ALA A 235 -0.01 18.03 -16.81
CA ALA A 235 0.30 17.22 -15.62
C ALA A 235 0.91 18.09 -14.52
N TRP A 236 1.87 18.95 -14.85
CA TRP A 236 2.53 19.81 -13.87
C TRP A 236 1.62 20.88 -13.28
N LEU A 237 0.79 21.55 -14.09
CA LEU A 237 -0.15 22.55 -13.60
C LEU A 237 -1.07 21.96 -12.52
N ILE A 238 -1.69 20.81 -12.80
CA ILE A 238 -2.57 20.13 -11.84
C ILE A 238 -1.75 19.56 -10.67
N GLY A 239 -0.63 18.91 -10.96
CA GLY A 239 0.32 18.36 -9.99
C GLY A 239 0.74 19.37 -8.93
N PHE A 240 1.30 20.50 -9.37
CA PHE A 240 1.78 21.56 -8.49
C PHE A 240 0.66 22.33 -7.81
N SER A 241 -0.52 22.45 -8.42
CA SER A 241 -1.69 23.01 -7.73
C SER A 241 -2.07 22.17 -6.52
N GLY A 242 -2.01 20.84 -6.64
CA GLY A 242 -2.20 19.93 -5.50
C GLY A 242 -1.12 20.12 -4.42
N LEU A 243 0.16 20.21 -4.80
CA LEU A 243 1.24 20.47 -3.83
C LEU A 243 1.09 21.83 -3.13
N ALA A 244 0.62 22.87 -3.83
CA ALA A 244 0.35 24.17 -3.23
C ALA A 244 -0.76 24.08 -2.17
N PHE A 245 -1.83 23.33 -2.44
CA PHE A 245 -2.87 23.06 -1.44
C PHE A 245 -2.32 22.32 -0.21
N ILE A 246 -1.48 21.30 -0.40
CA ILE A 246 -0.85 20.56 0.71
C ILE A 246 0.01 21.50 1.57
N PHE A 247 0.81 22.37 0.92
CA PHE A 247 1.64 23.33 1.64
C PHE A 247 0.78 24.30 2.48
N GLN A 248 -0.28 24.84 1.89
CA GLN A 248 -1.23 25.70 2.60
C GLN A 248 -1.88 24.97 3.78
N TYR A 249 -2.36 23.75 3.57
CA TYR A 249 -2.99 22.92 4.60
C TYR A 249 -2.13 22.77 5.86
N PHE A 250 -0.83 22.49 5.68
CA PHE A 250 0.10 22.38 6.81
C PHE A 250 0.47 23.73 7.44
N MET A 251 0.53 24.81 6.64
CA MET A 251 0.72 26.17 7.16
C MET A 251 -0.43 26.62 8.06
N ASP A 252 -1.65 26.16 7.77
CA ASP A 252 -2.85 26.43 8.55
C ASP A 252 -2.98 25.53 9.81
N GLY A 253 -1.95 24.71 10.10
CA GLY A 253 -1.91 23.84 11.27
C GLY A 253 -2.56 22.46 11.07
N GLY A 254 -2.85 22.06 9.83
CA GLY A 254 -3.42 20.76 9.51
C GLY A 254 -2.50 19.58 9.90
N GLY A 255 -3.10 18.51 10.41
CA GLY A 255 -2.40 17.28 10.79
C GLY A 255 -2.43 16.20 9.71
N LEU A 256 -1.62 15.14 9.87
CA LEU A 256 -1.73 13.97 8.99
C LEU A 256 -3.05 13.23 9.21
N ASN A 257 -3.78 13.03 8.12
CA ASN A 257 -4.98 12.20 8.03
C ASN A 257 -5.02 11.45 6.69
N LEU A 258 -5.99 10.55 6.52
CA LEU A 258 -6.03 9.64 5.38
C LEU A 258 -6.21 10.36 4.03
N ASN A 259 -7.02 11.43 4.00
CA ASN A 259 -7.26 12.21 2.79
C ASN A 259 -5.99 12.93 2.35
N ILE A 260 -5.28 13.57 3.27
CA ILE A 260 -4.07 14.32 2.96
C ILE A 260 -2.95 13.39 2.47
N VAL A 261 -2.79 12.20 3.08
CA VAL A 261 -1.82 11.21 2.60
C VAL A 261 -2.14 10.74 1.17
N ASN A 262 -3.38 10.37 0.91
CA ASN A 262 -3.82 9.97 -0.44
C ASN A 262 -3.62 11.10 -1.46
N PHE A 263 -3.93 12.32 -1.08
CA PHE A 263 -3.77 13.50 -1.92
C PHE A 263 -2.29 13.74 -2.25
N MET A 264 -1.40 13.70 -1.25
CA MET A 264 0.06 13.79 -1.47
C MET A 264 0.55 12.74 -2.47
N PHE A 265 0.19 11.48 -2.28
CA PHE A 265 0.63 10.40 -3.16
C PHE A 265 0.10 10.55 -4.59
N LEU A 266 -1.17 10.92 -4.75
CA LEU A 266 -1.78 11.15 -6.05
C LEU A 266 -1.06 12.26 -6.83
N PHE A 267 -0.89 13.44 -6.23
CA PHE A 267 -0.34 14.59 -6.94
C PHE A 267 1.18 14.47 -7.14
N MET A 268 1.91 13.79 -6.25
CA MET A 268 3.29 13.39 -6.52
C MET A 268 3.37 12.42 -7.71
N ALA A 269 2.48 11.44 -7.81
CA ALA A 269 2.44 10.52 -8.94
C ALA A 269 2.13 11.26 -10.25
N VAL A 270 1.19 12.21 -10.25
CA VAL A 270 0.88 13.08 -11.40
C VAL A 270 2.13 13.80 -11.91
N ILE A 271 2.90 14.43 -11.01
CA ILE A 271 4.12 15.17 -11.38
C ILE A 271 5.19 14.22 -11.94
N LEU A 272 5.43 13.10 -11.25
CA LEU A 272 6.54 12.19 -11.53
C LEU A 272 6.29 11.27 -12.74
N HIS A 273 5.04 11.03 -13.12
CA HIS A 273 4.70 10.38 -14.40
C HIS A 273 4.87 11.31 -15.60
N GLN A 274 4.98 12.63 -15.35
CA GLN A 274 5.21 13.69 -16.33
C GLN A 274 4.10 13.92 -17.35
N THR A 275 3.32 12.91 -17.76
CA THR A 275 2.24 13.08 -18.74
C THR A 275 0.96 12.37 -18.30
N PRO A 276 -0.24 12.89 -18.67
CA PRO A 276 -1.51 12.22 -18.39
C PRO A 276 -1.57 10.78 -18.91
N LYS A 277 -1.02 10.52 -20.10
CA LYS A 277 -1.00 9.18 -20.72
C LYS A 277 -0.27 8.16 -19.83
N ARG A 278 0.95 8.48 -19.39
CA ARG A 278 1.75 7.60 -18.52
C ARG A 278 1.09 7.36 -17.17
N LEU A 279 0.47 8.40 -16.61
CA LEU A 279 -0.29 8.31 -15.38
C LEU A 279 -1.46 7.32 -15.51
N LEU A 280 -2.24 7.45 -16.60
CA LEU A 280 -3.39 6.57 -16.88
C LEU A 280 -2.97 5.12 -17.15
N ASP A 281 -1.87 4.92 -17.88
CA ASP A 281 -1.33 3.57 -18.11
C ASP A 281 -0.90 2.93 -16.78
N SER A 282 -0.24 3.70 -15.91
CA SER A 282 0.09 3.23 -14.56
C SER A 282 -1.14 2.98 -13.69
N LEU A 283 -2.21 3.77 -13.83
CA LEU A 283 -3.46 3.60 -13.12
C LEU A 283 -4.16 2.29 -13.53
N HIS A 284 -4.20 1.98 -14.83
CA HIS A 284 -4.81 0.74 -15.33
C HIS A 284 -4.15 -0.50 -14.76
N GLU A 285 -2.83 -0.50 -14.59
CA GLU A 285 -2.13 -1.59 -13.90
C GLU A 285 -2.39 -1.59 -12.40
N ALA A 286 -2.39 -0.42 -11.75
CA ALA A 286 -2.64 -0.30 -10.32
C ALA A 286 -4.02 -0.82 -9.89
N VAL A 287 -5.07 -0.53 -10.67
CA VAL A 287 -6.46 -0.91 -10.37
C VAL A 287 -6.65 -2.42 -10.37
N LYS A 288 -5.89 -3.18 -11.17
CA LYS A 288 -5.96 -4.66 -11.17
C LYS A 288 -5.64 -5.25 -9.80
N GLY A 289 -4.73 -4.62 -9.04
CA GLY A 289 -4.38 -5.03 -7.68
C GLY A 289 -5.39 -4.62 -6.60
N GLY A 290 -6.31 -3.70 -6.89
CA GLY A 290 -7.27 -3.15 -5.94
C GLY A 290 -8.63 -3.86 -5.90
N SER A 291 -8.86 -4.86 -6.76
CA SER A 291 -10.17 -5.53 -6.89
C SER A 291 -10.69 -6.11 -5.57
N GLY A 292 -9.84 -6.74 -4.76
CA GLY A 292 -10.22 -7.31 -3.47
C GLY A 292 -10.69 -6.26 -2.45
N ILE A 293 -10.13 -5.04 -2.49
CA ILE A 293 -10.51 -3.94 -1.59
C ILE A 293 -11.93 -3.46 -1.89
N VAL A 294 -12.30 -3.40 -3.18
CA VAL A 294 -13.62 -2.92 -3.62
C VAL A 294 -14.75 -3.79 -3.07
N PHE A 295 -14.53 -5.10 -2.97
CA PHE A 295 -15.54 -6.04 -2.49
C PHE A 295 -15.51 -6.25 -0.97
N SER A 296 -14.33 -6.33 -0.36
CA SER A 296 -14.20 -6.79 1.04
C SER A 296 -14.87 -5.88 2.07
N PHE A 297 -14.75 -4.55 1.93
CA PHE A 297 -15.29 -3.61 2.92
C PHE A 297 -16.81 -3.42 2.83
N ARG A 298 -17.41 -3.71 1.67
CA ARG A 298 -18.85 -3.50 1.44
C ARG A 298 -19.72 -4.66 1.94
N SER A 299 -19.13 -5.83 2.11
CA SER A 299 -19.91 -7.06 2.35
C SER A 299 -20.10 -7.40 3.83
N THR A 300 -19.51 -6.65 4.77
CA THR A 300 -19.68 -6.82 6.25
C THR A 300 -20.34 -5.64 6.97
N PRO A 301 -21.42 -5.02 6.47
CA PRO A 301 -22.00 -3.84 7.12
C PRO A 301 -22.62 -4.12 8.50
N VAL A 302 -23.07 -5.35 8.79
CA VAL A 302 -23.61 -5.73 10.12
C VAL A 302 -22.55 -5.68 11.22
N LEU A 303 -21.26 -5.80 10.89
CA LEU A 303 -20.20 -5.68 11.90
C LEU A 303 -20.01 -4.24 12.39
N TRP A 304 -20.62 -3.26 11.71
CA TRP A 304 -20.42 -1.83 11.93
C TRP A 304 -21.71 -1.08 12.26
N ALA A 305 -22.83 -1.81 12.38
CA ALA A 305 -24.13 -1.30 12.83
C ALA A 305 -24.36 -1.74 14.28
#